data_AF-A0A831SQ61-F1
#
_entry.id   AF-A0A831SQ61-F1
#
_cell.length_a   1.000
_cell.length_b   1.000
_cell.length_c   1.000
_cell.angle_alpha   90.00
_cell.angle_beta   90.00
_cell.angle_gamma   90.00
#
_symmetry.space_group_name_H-M   'P 1'
#
loop_
_entity.id
_entity.type
_entity.pdbx_description
1 polymer ?
#
loop_
_entity_poly.entity_id
_entity_poly.type
_entity_poly.pdbx_seq_one_letter_code
_entity_poly.pdbx_strand_id
1 'polypeptide(L)'
;MEGAYHESSVETWVRSTASINWKYQIDTIFKLINNHDKNSILYNSTTLLQGENIFSNVQVRAIHVGGWYDHFLGGTIRGYMGYDDLGGKRARGHQLLVIGPWTHGAVYGLWQGELIYPINSNGLALLSEWERKLFEESLLGIEHDELWEGNRVAYYLMGDVDDPDCDANYWKFAKDWPLDYKWNKWYFGIDDDGNRILVDDENDLGGYYNFSYDYDPKDPVLTRGGNNQPGFDTAGPMDQ
;
A
#
# COMPACT_ATOMS: atom_id res chain seq x y z
N MET A 1 1.74 -13.44 1.10
CA MET A 1 2.79 -12.42 1.28
C MET A 1 2.87 -11.70 -0.04
N GLU A 2 2.54 -10.42 -0.02
CA GLU A 2 2.96 -9.50 -1.06
C GLU A 2 4.29 -8.92 -0.58
N GLY A 3 5.29 -8.85 -1.45
CA GLY A 3 6.63 -8.38 -1.10
C GLY A 3 7.68 -9.49 -0.92
N ALA A 4 8.94 -9.06 -0.84
CA ALA A 4 10.10 -9.91 -0.60
C ALA A 4 10.34 -10.11 0.90
N TYR A 5 11.20 -11.06 1.26
CA TYR A 5 11.69 -11.19 2.64
C TYR A 5 12.73 -10.11 2.92
N HIS A 6 12.53 -9.34 4.01
CA HIS A 6 13.44 -8.29 4.44
C HIS A 6 13.92 -8.62 5.86
N GLU A 7 15.22 -8.85 6.03
CA GLU A 7 15.81 -9.22 7.34
C GLU A 7 15.54 -8.16 8.41
N SER A 8 15.64 -6.89 8.03
CA SER A 8 15.29 -5.71 8.83
C SER A 8 13.87 -5.78 9.40
N SER A 9 12.88 -6.08 8.54
CA SER A 9 11.46 -6.04 8.87
C SER A 9 10.97 -7.30 9.59
N VAL A 10 11.69 -8.42 9.44
CA VAL A 10 11.32 -9.69 10.08
C VAL A 10 12.22 -9.98 11.27
N GLU A 11 13.51 -10.24 11.05
CA GLU A 11 14.42 -10.63 12.13
C GLU A 11 14.72 -9.48 13.09
N THR A 12 15.12 -8.33 12.57
CA THR A 12 15.52 -7.20 13.43
C THR A 12 14.33 -6.68 14.22
N TRP A 13 13.16 -6.56 13.59
CA TRP A 13 11.93 -6.16 14.27
C TRP A 13 11.44 -7.16 15.32
N VAL A 14 11.43 -8.47 15.03
CA VAL A 14 11.02 -9.49 16.02
C VAL A 14 12.02 -9.52 17.18
N ARG A 15 13.32 -9.35 16.93
CA ARG A 15 14.34 -9.22 17.99
C ARG A 15 14.09 -8.01 18.89
N SER A 16 13.66 -6.88 18.33
CA SER A 16 13.45 -5.64 19.09
C SER A 16 12.16 -5.66 19.91
N THR A 17 11.09 -6.29 19.40
CA THR A 17 9.78 -6.33 20.05
C THR A 17 9.58 -7.55 20.97
N ALA A 18 10.28 -8.65 20.70
CA ALA A 18 10.15 -9.91 21.43
C ALA A 18 11.52 -10.50 21.84
N SER A 19 12.36 -9.68 22.45
CA SER A 19 13.77 -9.98 22.76
C SER A 19 14.02 -11.28 23.53
N ILE A 20 13.04 -11.79 24.28
CA ILE A 20 13.17 -13.01 25.09
C ILE A 20 12.98 -14.29 24.26
N ASN A 21 12.09 -14.29 23.27
CA ASN A 21 11.72 -15.50 22.51
C ASN A 21 11.80 -15.33 20.99
N TRP A 22 12.48 -14.29 20.49
CA TRP A 22 12.56 -13.96 19.07
C TRP A 22 13.00 -15.15 18.20
N LYS A 23 13.94 -15.99 18.65
CA LYS A 23 14.40 -17.17 17.89
C LYS A 23 13.26 -18.13 17.61
N TYR A 24 12.46 -18.44 18.63
CA TYR A 24 11.31 -19.31 18.49
C TYR A 24 10.28 -18.72 17.52
N GLN A 25 10.05 -17.41 17.58
CA GLN A 25 9.13 -16.73 16.66
C GLN A 25 9.62 -16.77 15.22
N ILE A 26 10.90 -16.46 14.99
CA ILE A 26 11.53 -16.51 13.66
C ILE A 26 11.51 -17.94 13.10
N ASP A 27 11.90 -18.94 13.89
CA ASP A 27 11.83 -20.34 13.48
C ASP A 27 10.39 -20.76 13.13
N THR A 28 9.40 -20.28 13.89
CA THR A 28 7.99 -20.54 13.62
C THR A 28 7.54 -19.91 12.31
N ILE A 29 7.90 -18.65 12.07
CA ILE A 29 7.61 -17.94 10.83
C ILE A 29 8.21 -18.70 9.64
N PHE A 30 9.51 -19.02 9.67
CA PHE A 30 10.15 -19.73 8.56
C PHE A 30 9.60 -21.13 8.33
N LYS A 31 9.21 -21.86 9.39
CA LYS A 31 8.50 -23.14 9.24
C LYS A 31 7.16 -22.98 8.51
N LEU A 32 6.39 -21.95 8.85
CA LEU A 32 5.11 -21.67 8.20
C LEU A 32 5.30 -21.25 6.73
N ILE A 33 6.29 -20.39 6.46
CA ILE A 33 6.62 -19.92 5.11
C ILE A 33 7.04 -21.10 4.23
N ASN A 34 7.98 -21.93 4.69
CA ASN A 34 8.52 -23.05 3.90
C ASN A 34 7.48 -24.13 3.61
N ASN A 35 6.54 -24.35 4.54
CA ASN A 35 5.48 -25.35 4.36
C ASN A 35 4.30 -24.82 3.53
N HIS A 36 4.22 -23.50 3.29
CA HIS A 36 3.11 -22.82 2.61
C HIS A 36 1.71 -23.21 3.12
N ASP A 37 1.59 -23.64 4.37
CA ASP A 37 0.33 -24.12 4.94
C ASP A 37 -0.59 -22.95 5.32
N LYS A 38 -1.23 -22.41 4.29
CA LYS A 38 -2.28 -21.39 4.40
C LYS A 38 -3.58 -21.92 5.02
N ASN A 39 -3.66 -23.21 5.37
CA ASN A 39 -4.81 -23.75 6.09
C ASN A 39 -4.51 -24.00 7.56
N SER A 40 -3.27 -23.77 8.00
CA SER A 40 -2.90 -23.88 9.40
C SER A 40 -3.76 -22.94 10.26
N ILE A 41 -4.09 -23.39 11.46
CA ILE A 41 -4.84 -22.57 12.43
C ILE A 41 -4.14 -21.24 12.68
N LEU A 42 -2.80 -21.23 12.70
CA LEU A 42 -1.98 -20.03 12.90
C LEU A 42 -2.13 -19.01 11.76
N TYR A 43 -2.22 -19.47 10.51
CA TYR A 43 -2.48 -18.58 9.38
C TYR A 43 -3.94 -18.12 9.36
N ASN A 44 -4.88 -19.07 9.52
CA ASN A 44 -6.32 -18.79 9.49
C ASN A 44 -6.76 -17.85 10.61
N SER A 45 -6.12 -17.88 11.78
CA SER A 45 -6.45 -17.00 12.90
C SER A 45 -5.95 -15.56 12.74
N THR A 46 -5.08 -15.30 11.75
CA THR A 46 -4.43 -14.00 11.53
C THR A 46 -4.85 -13.34 10.22
N THR A 47 -5.69 -13.99 9.43
CA THR A 47 -6.21 -13.47 8.15
C THR A 47 -7.71 -13.21 8.20
N LEU A 48 -8.15 -12.13 7.56
CA LEU A 48 -9.57 -11.84 7.33
C LEU A 48 -10.13 -12.55 6.08
N LEU A 49 -9.26 -13.26 5.34
CA LEU A 49 -9.61 -13.90 4.07
C LEU A 49 -10.03 -15.37 4.22
N GLN A 50 -9.90 -15.96 5.41
CA GLN A 50 -10.21 -17.37 5.67
C GLN A 50 -10.83 -17.57 7.06
N GLY A 51 -11.59 -18.66 7.23
CA GLY A 51 -12.18 -19.06 8.50
C GLY A 51 -13.54 -18.40 8.80
N GLU A 52 -13.99 -18.45 10.05
CA GLU A 52 -15.27 -17.88 10.50
C GLU A 52 -15.21 -16.35 10.71
N ASN A 53 -14.02 -15.74 10.64
CA ASN A 53 -13.79 -14.30 10.78
C ASN A 53 -13.91 -13.55 9.44
N ILE A 54 -14.98 -13.82 8.69
CA ILE A 54 -15.25 -13.21 7.39
C ILE A 54 -15.83 -11.81 7.51
N PHE A 55 -15.59 -10.98 6.48
CA PHE A 55 -16.09 -9.61 6.36
C PHE A 55 -17.60 -9.46 6.68
N SER A 56 -18.43 -10.45 6.33
CA SER A 56 -19.89 -10.39 6.55
C SER A 56 -20.32 -10.32 8.01
N ASN A 57 -19.45 -10.69 8.95
CA ASN A 57 -19.73 -10.58 10.39
C ASN A 57 -19.53 -9.15 10.90
N VAL A 58 -18.89 -8.28 10.12
CA VAL A 58 -18.57 -6.91 10.50
C VAL A 58 -19.70 -5.97 10.07
N GLN A 59 -20.21 -5.20 11.03
CA GLN A 59 -21.35 -4.28 10.88
C GLN A 59 -20.95 -2.82 11.14
N VAL A 60 -19.66 -2.51 11.09
CA VAL A 60 -19.16 -1.17 11.40
C VAL A 60 -18.76 -0.44 10.12
N ARG A 61 -19.03 0.85 10.11
CA ARG A 61 -18.46 1.80 9.15
C ARG A 61 -17.01 2.03 9.56
N ALA A 62 -16.12 2.23 8.60
CA ALA A 62 -14.73 2.53 8.91
C ALA A 62 -14.11 3.47 7.87
N ILE A 63 -13.02 4.10 8.30
CA ILE A 63 -12.08 4.80 7.45
C ILE A 63 -10.76 4.05 7.45
N HIS A 64 -10.25 3.77 6.25
CA HIS A 64 -9.01 3.05 6.01
C HIS A 64 -7.97 4.06 5.54
N VAL A 65 -6.87 4.16 6.28
CA VAL A 65 -5.80 5.13 5.98
C VAL A 65 -4.53 4.39 5.61
N GLY A 66 -3.96 4.71 4.45
CA GLY A 66 -2.73 4.11 3.94
C GLY A 66 -1.82 5.13 3.29
N GLY A 67 -0.58 4.72 2.98
CA GLY A 67 0.39 5.53 2.27
C GLY A 67 0.92 4.81 1.05
N TRP A 68 1.24 5.53 -0.03
CA TRP A 68 1.81 4.94 -1.25
C TRP A 68 3.10 4.15 -0.98
N TYR A 69 3.92 4.64 -0.05
CA TYR A 69 5.18 4.02 0.37
C TYR A 69 5.05 3.22 1.66
N ASP A 70 3.83 2.84 2.05
CA ASP A 70 3.56 2.01 3.21
C ASP A 70 3.48 0.54 2.81
N HIS A 71 4.13 -0.34 3.57
CA HIS A 71 4.17 -1.78 3.28
C HIS A 71 2.86 -2.51 3.62
N PHE A 72 1.97 -1.91 4.41
CA PHE A 72 0.64 -2.43 4.67
C PHE A 72 -0.41 -1.96 3.67
N LEU A 73 -0.09 -1.06 2.73
CA LEU A 73 -1.06 -0.49 1.78
C LEU A 73 -1.91 -1.56 1.08
N GLY A 74 -1.30 -2.65 0.60
CA GLY A 74 -2.05 -3.74 -0.03
C GLY A 74 -3.08 -4.38 0.91
N GLY A 75 -2.71 -4.54 2.18
CA GLY A 75 -3.62 -5.00 3.25
C GLY A 75 -4.73 -4.00 3.54
N THR A 76 -4.42 -2.71 3.62
CA THR A 76 -5.39 -1.62 3.82
C THR A 76 -6.43 -1.59 2.69
N ILE A 77 -5.99 -1.67 1.43
CA ILE A 77 -6.88 -1.70 0.26
C ILE A 77 -7.76 -2.95 0.27
N ARG A 78 -7.19 -4.13 0.54
CA ARG A 78 -7.99 -5.37 0.68
C ARG A 78 -9.00 -5.28 1.82
N GLY A 79 -8.63 -4.66 2.94
CA GLY A 79 -9.51 -4.41 4.07
C GLY A 79 -10.70 -3.55 3.63
N TYR A 80 -10.42 -2.39 3.03
CA TYR A 80 -11.44 -1.51 2.47
C TYR A 80 -12.40 -2.26 1.55
N MET A 81 -11.89 -2.90 0.50
CA MET A 81 -12.72 -3.63 -0.48
C MET A 81 -13.52 -4.75 0.18
N GLY A 82 -12.89 -5.52 1.08
CA GLY A 82 -13.55 -6.61 1.77
C GLY A 82 -14.70 -6.15 2.67
N TYR A 83 -14.51 -5.10 3.47
CA TYR A 83 -15.58 -4.55 4.29
C TYR A 83 -16.65 -3.81 3.46
N ASP A 84 -16.26 -3.17 2.36
CA ASP A 84 -17.18 -2.40 1.52
C ASP A 84 -18.07 -3.29 0.66
N ASP A 85 -17.55 -4.38 0.11
CA ASP A 85 -18.28 -5.28 -0.79
C ASP A 85 -18.95 -6.43 -0.03
N LEU A 86 -18.20 -7.04 0.90
CA LEU A 86 -18.56 -8.30 1.56
C LEU A 86 -19.01 -8.11 3.01
N GLY A 87 -18.94 -6.87 3.51
CA GLY A 87 -19.38 -6.52 4.85
C GLY A 87 -20.84 -6.85 5.12
N GLY A 88 -21.18 -6.82 6.41
CA GLY A 88 -22.56 -6.83 6.88
C GLY A 88 -23.33 -5.58 6.43
N LYS A 89 -24.66 -5.58 6.62
CA LYS A 89 -25.56 -4.53 6.10
C LYS A 89 -25.13 -3.09 6.44
N ARG A 90 -24.56 -2.87 7.63
CA ARG A 90 -24.10 -1.54 8.07
C ARG A 90 -22.68 -1.17 7.61
N ALA A 91 -21.89 -2.15 7.18
CA ALA A 91 -20.52 -1.95 6.69
C ALA A 91 -20.48 -1.78 5.17
N ARG A 92 -21.27 -2.60 4.46
CA ARG A 92 -21.30 -2.63 3.00
C ARG A 92 -21.72 -1.27 2.43
N GLY A 93 -20.92 -0.72 1.52
CA GLY A 93 -21.15 0.60 0.96
C GLY A 93 -20.81 1.77 1.90
N HIS A 94 -20.35 1.50 3.13
CA HIS A 94 -20.10 2.52 4.16
C HIS A 94 -18.65 2.49 4.68
N GLN A 95 -17.71 2.27 3.76
CA GLN A 95 -16.28 2.38 4.03
C GLN A 95 -15.69 3.60 3.32
N LEU A 96 -14.69 4.22 3.94
CA LEU A 96 -13.89 5.31 3.36
C LEU A 96 -12.45 4.86 3.19
N LEU A 97 -11.77 5.34 2.15
CA LEU A 97 -10.36 5.04 1.89
C LEU A 97 -9.58 6.35 1.67
N VAL A 98 -8.47 6.52 2.38
CA VAL A 98 -7.55 7.65 2.21
C VAL A 98 -6.14 7.13 1.97
N ILE A 99 -5.52 7.50 0.85
CA ILE A 99 -4.15 7.12 0.50
C ILE A 99 -3.30 8.37 0.26
N GLY A 100 -2.40 8.69 1.19
CA GLY A 100 -1.46 9.79 1.03
C GLY A 100 -0.10 9.35 0.46
N PRO A 101 0.83 10.28 0.18
CA PRO A 101 2.18 9.96 -0.29
C PRO A 101 3.10 9.50 0.85
N TRP A 102 2.57 8.78 1.84
CA TRP A 102 3.25 8.56 3.12
C TRP A 102 4.01 7.23 3.15
N THR A 103 5.08 7.22 3.93
CA THR A 103 5.71 6.03 4.51
C THR A 103 5.05 5.67 5.85
N HIS A 104 5.29 4.46 6.34
CA HIS A 104 4.65 3.92 7.56
C HIS A 104 4.85 4.80 8.82
N GLY A 105 6.00 5.45 8.95
CA GLY A 105 6.39 6.21 10.15
C GLY A 105 6.22 7.72 10.02
N ALA A 106 5.87 8.22 8.83
CA ALA A 106 5.75 9.65 8.55
C ALA A 106 4.37 9.99 7.98
N VAL A 107 3.33 9.29 8.42
CA VAL A 107 1.94 9.61 8.08
C VAL A 107 1.65 11.08 8.41
N TYR A 108 1.03 11.79 7.48
CA TYR A 108 0.77 13.25 7.51
C TYR A 108 2.02 14.16 7.41
N GLY A 109 3.22 13.58 7.41
CA GLY A 109 4.47 14.30 7.24
C GLY A 109 4.69 14.72 5.78
N LEU A 110 5.40 15.83 5.59
CA LEU A 110 5.79 16.31 4.26
C LEU A 110 7.04 15.59 3.73
N TRP A 111 7.96 15.25 4.65
CA TRP A 111 9.20 14.55 4.33
C TRP A 111 8.93 13.05 4.18
N GLN A 112 9.20 12.52 2.99
CA GLN A 112 9.00 11.12 2.64
C GLN A 112 10.21 10.68 1.84
N GLY A 113 11.05 9.81 2.39
CA GLY A 113 12.34 9.49 1.78
C GLY A 113 13.19 10.75 1.55
N GLU A 114 13.64 10.93 0.31
CA GLU A 114 14.41 12.10 -0.13
C GLU A 114 13.54 13.27 -0.61
N LEU A 115 12.21 13.09 -0.73
CA LEU A 115 11.30 14.12 -1.23
C LEU A 115 10.59 14.88 -0.09
N ILE A 116 10.28 16.16 -0.37
CA ILE A 116 9.39 16.99 0.43
C ILE A 116 8.12 17.25 -0.39
N TYR A 117 7.01 16.67 0.02
CA TYR A 117 5.73 16.94 -0.63
C TYR A 117 5.15 18.30 -0.22
N PRO A 118 4.34 18.95 -1.08
CA PRO A 118 3.70 20.21 -0.73
C PRO A 118 2.78 20.10 0.50
N ILE A 119 2.54 21.21 1.20
CA ILE A 119 1.78 21.24 2.47
C ILE A 119 0.39 20.60 2.38
N ASN A 120 -0.24 20.63 1.20
CA ASN A 120 -1.55 20.00 0.96
C ASN A 120 -1.53 18.47 1.10
N SER A 121 -0.37 17.83 1.01
CA SER A 121 -0.20 16.36 1.10
C SER A 121 -0.46 15.78 2.48
N ASN A 122 -0.50 16.61 3.54
CA ASN A 122 -0.70 16.12 4.90
C ASN A 122 -2.08 15.48 5.12
N GLY A 123 -3.10 15.85 4.32
CA GLY A 123 -4.45 15.28 4.39
C GLY A 123 -5.22 15.49 5.69
N LEU A 124 -4.70 16.27 6.66
CA LEU A 124 -5.27 16.37 8.01
C LEU A 124 -6.69 16.94 8.02
N ALA A 125 -6.95 17.97 7.21
CA ALA A 125 -8.28 18.58 7.13
C ALA A 125 -9.31 17.60 6.55
N LEU A 126 -8.94 16.90 5.47
CA LEU A 126 -9.76 15.87 4.83
C LEU A 126 -10.10 14.74 5.81
N LEU A 127 -9.08 14.18 6.47
CA LEU A 127 -9.26 13.09 7.43
C LEU A 127 -10.10 13.53 8.63
N SER A 128 -9.80 14.69 9.20
CA SER A 128 -10.57 15.22 10.34
C SER A 128 -12.05 15.40 10.00
N GLU A 129 -12.36 15.87 8.79
CA GLU A 129 -13.75 16.01 8.36
C GLU A 129 -14.44 14.65 8.21
N TRP A 130 -13.81 13.71 7.52
CA TRP A 130 -14.36 12.37 7.27
C TRP A 130 -14.50 11.56 8.56
N GLU A 131 -13.50 11.58 9.45
CA GLU A 131 -13.57 10.95 10.77
C GLU A 131 -14.68 11.55 11.62
N ARG A 132 -14.83 12.87 11.64
CA ARG A 132 -15.90 13.53 12.38
C ARG A 132 -17.27 13.06 11.91
N LYS A 133 -17.54 13.07 10.60
CA LYS A 133 -18.83 12.60 10.04
C LYS A 133 -19.06 11.12 10.32
N LEU A 134 -18.04 10.28 10.14
CA LEU A 134 -18.09 8.86 10.46
C LEU A 134 -18.49 8.61 11.92
N PHE A 135 -17.88 9.34 12.86
CA PHE A 135 -18.18 9.20 14.29
C PHE A 135 -19.53 9.80 14.67
N GLU A 136 -19.92 10.94 14.11
CA GLU A 136 -21.24 11.53 14.31
C GLU A 136 -22.35 10.55 13.90
N GLU A 137 -22.23 9.89 12.75
CA GLU A 137 -23.20 8.89 12.33
C GLU A 137 -23.15 7.62 13.18
N SER A 138 -21.94 7.14 13.51
CA SER A 138 -21.76 5.87 14.20
C SER A 138 -22.08 5.94 15.70
N LEU A 139 -21.87 7.09 16.34
CA LEU A 139 -21.98 7.26 17.79
C LEU A 139 -23.18 8.14 18.19
N LEU A 140 -23.54 9.13 17.37
CA LEU A 140 -24.61 10.07 17.69
C LEU A 140 -25.86 9.87 16.82
N GLY A 141 -25.78 9.07 15.76
CA GLY A 141 -26.90 8.82 14.84
C GLY A 141 -27.23 10.03 13.95
N ILE A 142 -26.28 10.94 13.74
CA ILE A 142 -26.41 12.06 12.81
C ILE A 142 -26.07 11.54 11.41
N GLU A 143 -27.06 11.48 10.53
CA GLU A 143 -26.91 10.91 9.18
C GLU A 143 -26.06 11.81 8.27
N HIS A 144 -25.17 11.18 7.50
CA HIS A 144 -24.32 11.83 6.49
C HIS A 144 -24.43 11.11 5.14
N ASP A 145 -25.63 11.04 4.56
CA ASP A 145 -25.87 10.36 3.28
C ASP A 145 -24.95 10.87 2.16
N GLU A 146 -24.57 12.15 2.19
CA GLU A 146 -23.67 12.74 1.19
C GLU A 146 -22.26 12.12 1.20
N LEU A 147 -21.84 11.57 2.34
CA LEU A 147 -20.56 10.89 2.50
C LEU A 147 -20.56 9.55 1.74
N TRP A 148 -21.68 8.82 1.80
CA TRP A 148 -21.82 7.47 1.23
C TRP A 148 -22.23 7.48 -0.24
N GLU A 149 -23.00 8.48 -0.66
CA GLU A 149 -23.37 8.68 -2.06
C GLU A 149 -22.26 9.34 -2.89
N GLY A 150 -21.34 10.03 -2.21
CA GLY A 150 -20.25 10.80 -2.81
C GLY A 150 -18.99 10.01 -3.13
N ASN A 151 -17.85 10.72 -3.14
CA ASN A 151 -16.54 10.12 -3.34
C ASN A 151 -15.98 9.60 -2.02
N ARG A 152 -16.01 8.27 -1.85
CA ARG A 152 -15.58 7.57 -0.63
C ARG A 152 -14.08 7.24 -0.61
N VAL A 153 -13.40 7.50 -1.72
CA VAL A 153 -11.96 7.29 -1.86
C VAL A 153 -11.29 8.63 -2.12
N ALA A 154 -10.27 8.93 -1.33
CA ALA A 154 -9.35 10.04 -1.55
C ALA A 154 -7.94 9.48 -1.69
N TYR A 155 -7.23 9.85 -2.75
CA TYR A 155 -5.86 9.43 -2.98
C TYR A 155 -5.02 10.60 -3.47
N TYR A 156 -3.79 10.69 -3.00
CA TYR A 156 -2.89 11.77 -3.41
C TYR A 156 -2.24 11.39 -4.74
N LEU A 157 -2.50 12.15 -5.80
CA LEU A 157 -1.81 12.00 -7.06
C LEU A 157 -0.40 12.58 -6.90
N MET A 158 0.61 11.73 -6.85
CA MET A 158 2.01 12.15 -6.78
C MET A 158 2.52 12.55 -8.16
N GLY A 159 3.44 13.51 -8.21
CA GLY A 159 4.21 13.84 -9.40
C GLY A 159 5.54 14.47 -9.02
N ASP A 160 6.15 15.19 -9.96
CA ASP A 160 7.39 15.92 -9.73
C ASP A 160 7.17 17.02 -8.70
N VAL A 161 7.89 16.96 -7.57
CA VAL A 161 7.74 17.92 -6.46
C VAL A 161 8.50 19.21 -6.69
N ASP A 162 9.44 19.21 -7.64
CA ASP A 162 10.26 20.37 -8.01
C ASP A 162 9.69 21.15 -9.19
N ASP A 163 8.79 20.54 -9.96
CA ASP A 163 8.06 21.19 -11.06
C ASP A 163 6.74 21.82 -10.58
N PRO A 164 6.64 23.16 -10.49
CA PRO A 164 5.42 23.84 -10.08
C PRO A 164 4.28 23.76 -11.11
N ASP A 165 4.59 23.42 -12.37
CA ASP A 165 3.63 23.29 -13.46
C ASP A 165 3.15 21.82 -13.64
N CYS A 166 3.64 20.90 -12.80
CA CYS A 166 3.21 19.51 -12.82
C CYS A 166 1.70 19.39 -12.50
N ASP A 167 0.93 18.74 -13.38
CA ASP A 167 -0.49 18.40 -13.13
C ASP A 167 -0.62 17.20 -12.17
N ALA A 168 -0.02 17.35 -10.99
CA ALA A 168 -0.03 16.37 -9.91
C ALA A 168 0.21 17.08 -8.56
N ASN A 169 0.52 16.31 -7.51
CA ASN A 169 0.71 16.75 -6.13
C ASN A 169 -0.56 17.38 -5.52
N TYR A 170 -1.70 16.73 -5.76
CA TYR A 170 -2.98 17.09 -5.17
C TYR A 170 -3.86 15.86 -4.87
N TRP A 171 -4.82 16.03 -3.97
CA TRP A 171 -5.81 15.00 -3.64
C TRP A 171 -6.80 14.84 -4.79
N LYS A 172 -6.93 13.60 -5.27
CA LYS A 172 -8.01 13.17 -6.16
C LYS A 172 -9.02 12.36 -5.37
N PHE A 173 -10.26 12.40 -5.88
CA PHE A 173 -11.40 11.78 -5.25
C PHE A 173 -12.08 10.84 -6.23
N ALA A 174 -12.49 9.68 -5.74
CA ALA A 174 -13.19 8.66 -6.52
C ALA A 174 -14.32 8.05 -5.69
N LYS A 175 -15.29 7.48 -6.40
CA LYS A 175 -16.44 6.82 -5.77
C LYS A 175 -16.06 5.52 -5.06
N ASP A 176 -15.10 4.80 -5.62
CA ASP A 176 -14.74 3.45 -5.20
C ASP A 176 -13.33 3.05 -5.64
N TRP A 177 -12.84 1.91 -5.15
CA TRP A 177 -11.58 1.30 -5.52
C TRP A 177 -11.78 -0.17 -5.94
N PRO A 178 -11.14 -0.66 -7.02
CA PRO A 178 -10.15 0.03 -7.86
C PRO A 178 -10.77 1.11 -8.75
N LEU A 179 -9.94 2.08 -9.14
CA LEU A 179 -10.34 3.12 -10.10
C LEU A 179 -10.66 2.51 -11.46
N ASP A 180 -11.48 3.18 -12.27
CA ASP A 180 -11.59 2.85 -13.68
C ASP A 180 -10.25 3.10 -14.38
N TYR A 181 -9.77 2.11 -15.12
CA TYR A 181 -8.49 2.19 -15.82
C TYR A 181 -8.55 1.58 -17.22
N LYS A 182 -7.64 2.00 -18.08
CA LYS A 182 -7.38 1.37 -19.38
C LYS A 182 -5.99 0.76 -19.31
N TRP A 183 -5.88 -0.53 -19.64
CA TRP A 183 -4.58 -1.18 -19.76
C TRP A 183 -3.77 -0.51 -20.87
N ASN A 184 -2.57 -0.04 -20.51
CA ASN A 184 -1.54 0.30 -21.48
C ASN A 184 -0.36 -0.66 -21.27
N LYS A 185 0.00 -1.38 -22.32
CA LYS A 185 1.02 -2.42 -22.24
C LYS A 185 2.35 -1.84 -22.71
N TRP A 186 3.35 -1.95 -21.84
CA TRP A 186 4.72 -1.53 -22.13
C TRP A 186 5.61 -2.76 -22.30
N TYR A 187 6.62 -2.64 -23.16
CA TYR A 187 7.59 -3.66 -23.50
C TYR A 187 9.01 -3.14 -23.27
N PHE A 188 9.94 -4.06 -23.01
CA PHE A 188 11.37 -3.73 -23.02
C PHE A 188 11.87 -3.70 -24.46
N GLY A 189 12.38 -2.55 -24.88
CA GLY A 189 12.95 -2.32 -26.21
C GLY A 189 14.39 -1.83 -26.14
N ILE A 190 14.97 -1.65 -27.32
CA ILE A 190 16.28 -1.02 -27.54
C ILE A 190 16.09 0.13 -28.53
N ASP A 191 16.62 1.31 -28.21
CA ASP A 191 16.64 2.45 -29.14
C ASP A 191 17.73 2.32 -30.21
N ASP A 192 17.76 3.24 -31.18
CA ASP A 192 18.74 3.25 -32.27
C ASP A 192 20.21 3.37 -31.78
N ASP A 193 20.42 3.89 -30.56
CA ASP A 193 21.72 4.04 -29.92
C ASP A 193 22.12 2.81 -29.08
N GLY A 194 21.25 1.80 -28.97
CA GLY A 194 21.49 0.58 -28.21
C GLY A 194 21.11 0.66 -26.72
N ASN A 195 20.45 1.73 -26.28
CA ASN A 195 20.00 1.90 -24.89
C ASN A 195 18.73 1.09 -24.62
N ARG A 196 18.61 0.58 -23.40
CA ARG A 196 17.42 -0.14 -22.93
C ARG A 196 16.32 0.86 -22.59
N ILE A 197 15.17 0.73 -23.24
CA ILE A 197 14.03 1.62 -23.09
C ILE A 197 12.75 0.84 -22.82
N LEU A 198 11.72 1.54 -22.38
CA LEU A 198 10.34 1.04 -22.39
C LEU A 198 9.62 1.62 -23.60
N VAL A 199 8.91 0.78 -24.35
CA VAL A 199 8.10 1.16 -25.52
C VAL A 199 6.66 0.67 -25.34
N ASP A 200 5.68 1.39 -25.89
CA ASP A 200 4.26 1.02 -25.84
C ASP A 200 3.74 0.40 -27.15
N ASP A 201 4.59 0.29 -28.18
CA ASP A 201 4.35 -0.46 -29.41
C ASP A 201 5.32 -1.66 -29.52
N GLU A 202 4.79 -2.84 -29.82
CA GLU A 202 5.59 -4.07 -30.03
C GLU A 202 6.41 -4.07 -31.33
N ASN A 203 6.13 -3.14 -32.24
CA ASN A 203 6.94 -2.95 -33.45
C ASN A 203 8.22 -2.15 -33.17
N ASP A 204 8.29 -1.44 -32.04
CA ASP A 204 9.39 -0.55 -31.67
C ASP A 204 10.41 -1.21 -30.73
N LEU A 205 10.45 -2.53 -30.67
CA LEU A 205 11.35 -3.27 -29.77
C LEU A 205 12.84 -3.11 -30.12
N GLY A 206 13.16 -2.66 -31.34
CA GLY A 206 14.52 -2.68 -31.89
C GLY A 206 15.02 -4.08 -32.28
N GLY A 207 14.25 -5.14 -31.98
CA GLY A 207 14.60 -6.53 -32.25
C GLY A 207 14.26 -7.48 -31.10
N TYR A 208 14.60 -8.77 -31.26
CA TYR A 208 14.47 -9.75 -30.19
C TYR A 208 15.78 -9.87 -29.42
N TYR A 209 15.79 -9.36 -28.19
CA TYR A 209 16.96 -9.38 -27.32
C TYR A 209 16.76 -10.30 -26.12
N ASN A 210 17.83 -11.02 -25.76
CA ASN A 210 17.91 -11.72 -24.49
C ASN A 210 18.80 -10.91 -23.56
N PHE A 211 18.26 -10.53 -22.40
CA PHE A 211 19.02 -9.91 -21.33
C PHE A 211 19.40 -10.97 -20.29
N SER A 212 20.63 -10.91 -19.80
CA SER A 212 21.12 -11.79 -18.74
C SER A 212 21.98 -10.97 -17.79
N TYR A 213 21.95 -11.32 -16.52
CA TYR A 213 22.76 -10.74 -15.47
C TYR A 213 23.17 -11.86 -14.51
N ASP A 214 24.35 -11.72 -13.91
CA ASP A 214 24.78 -12.62 -12.85
C ASP A 214 24.05 -12.24 -11.55
N TYR A 215 23.48 -13.25 -10.90
CA TYR A 215 22.86 -13.11 -9.59
C TYR A 215 23.67 -13.91 -8.58
N ASP A 216 24.36 -13.22 -7.66
CA ASP A 216 25.02 -13.83 -6.52
C ASP A 216 24.22 -13.53 -5.24
N PRO A 217 23.61 -14.53 -4.58
CA PRO A 217 22.93 -14.33 -3.30
C PRO A 217 23.82 -13.75 -2.19
N LYS A 218 25.15 -13.81 -2.33
CA LYS A 218 26.11 -13.19 -1.39
C LYS A 218 26.34 -11.71 -1.66
N ASP A 219 25.91 -11.21 -2.82
CA ASP A 219 25.99 -9.80 -3.22
C ASP A 219 24.63 -9.34 -3.78
N PRO A 220 23.58 -9.29 -2.94
CA PRO A 220 22.26 -8.88 -3.38
C PRO A 220 22.22 -7.38 -3.68
N VAL A 221 21.32 -6.97 -4.58
CA VAL A 221 21.00 -5.55 -4.77
C VAL A 221 20.49 -4.97 -3.45
N LEU A 222 21.09 -3.87 -3.02
CA LEU A 222 20.70 -3.21 -1.77
C LEU A 222 19.34 -2.54 -1.95
N THR A 223 18.41 -2.85 -1.04
CA THR A 223 17.11 -2.21 -1.02
C THR A 223 17.25 -0.72 -0.71
N ARG A 224 16.69 0.14 -1.57
CA ARG A 224 16.72 1.60 -1.42
C ARG A 224 15.33 2.18 -1.63
N GLY A 225 14.71 2.70 -0.57
CA GLY A 225 13.39 3.32 -0.64
C GLY A 225 12.24 2.33 -0.89
N GLY A 226 11.15 2.84 -1.46
CA GLY A 226 9.92 2.07 -1.65
C GLY A 226 9.19 1.80 -0.33
N ASN A 227 8.48 0.67 -0.29
CA ASN A 227 7.59 0.33 0.82
C ASN A 227 8.35 -0.44 1.90
N ASN A 228 9.38 0.16 2.48
CA ASN A 228 10.14 -0.45 3.57
C ASN A 228 9.66 0.01 4.95
N GLN A 229 10.07 -0.72 6.00
CA GLN A 229 9.86 -0.30 7.39
C GLN A 229 10.84 0.83 7.75
N PRO A 230 10.35 2.05 8.03
CA PRO A 230 11.22 3.16 8.42
C PRO A 230 11.94 2.86 9.75
N GLY A 231 13.18 3.35 9.86
CA GLY A 231 14.02 3.17 11.05
C GLY A 231 14.87 1.88 11.05
N PHE A 232 14.54 0.90 10.19
CA PHE A 232 15.42 -0.24 9.90
C PHE A 232 16.01 -0.17 8.49
N ASP A 233 15.23 0.32 7.53
CA ASP A 233 15.67 0.56 6.15
C ASP A 233 15.36 2.00 5.70
N THR A 234 15.97 2.41 4.58
CA THR A 234 15.50 3.59 3.85
C THR A 234 14.11 3.31 3.26
N ALA A 235 13.18 4.24 3.38
CA ALA A 235 11.79 4.08 2.95
C ALA A 235 11.32 5.33 2.22
N GLY A 236 10.31 5.19 1.37
CA GLY A 236 9.79 6.30 0.58
C GLY A 236 10.49 6.47 -0.76
N PRO A 237 10.21 7.57 -1.47
CA PRO A 237 10.86 7.88 -2.73
C PRO A 237 12.34 8.19 -2.46
N MET A 238 13.21 7.40 -3.07
CA MET A 238 14.66 7.54 -3.03
C MET A 238 15.17 7.48 -4.45
N ASP A 239 16.17 8.30 -4.77
CA ASP A 239 16.91 8.22 -6.03
C ASP A 239 17.49 6.80 -6.21
N GLN A 240 17.36 6.20 -7.39
CA GLN A 240 17.70 4.78 -7.64
C GLN A 240 19.08 4.60 -8.29
#